data_AF-A0A962ZCY3-F1
#
_entry.id   AF-A0A962ZCY3-F1
#
_cell.length_a   1.000
_cell.length_b   1.000
_cell.length_c   1.000
_cell.angle_alpha   90.00
_cell.angle_beta   90.00
_cell.angle_gamma   90.00
#
_symmetry.space_group_name_H-M   'P 1'
#
loop_
_entity.id
_entity.type
_entity.pdbx_description
1 polymer ?
#
loop_
_entity_poly.entity_id
_entity_poly.type
_entity_poly.pdbx_seq_one_letter_code
_entity_poly.pdbx_strand_id
1 'polypeptide(L)'
;MGYGVAGGLRMLVRPMLNAGVYAIARGAPHAELWRRRFARAIGRTGRVVPHDQFSLNAAIWLDRPETDILDPHHNWICNRSLPRWNEKLQMFCVPTAPYRPLGIVHLAGHLKTGPVELRTTTGQRRRMILRMNPEALLTT
;
A
#
# COMPACT_ATOMS: atom_id res chain seq x y z
N MET A 1 17.14 12.49 12.78
CA MET A 1 16.25 11.33 12.49
C MET A 1 14.92 11.50 13.21
N GLY A 2 13.78 11.39 12.52
CA GLY A 2 12.45 11.67 13.12
C GLY A 2 12.08 10.82 14.35
N TYR A 3 12.67 9.62 14.47
CA TYR A 3 12.29 8.62 15.48
C TYR A 3 13.41 8.28 16.48
N GLY A 4 14.54 9.01 16.45
CA GLY A 4 15.74 8.70 17.25
C GLY A 4 16.47 7.44 16.80
N VAL A 5 17.68 7.21 17.32
CA VAL A 5 18.54 6.08 16.90
C VAL A 5 17.90 4.74 17.25
N ALA A 6 17.52 4.54 18.52
CA ALA A 6 16.92 3.28 18.97
C ALA A 6 15.56 2.99 18.28
N GLY A 7 14.72 4.01 18.08
CA GLY A 7 13.44 3.86 17.37
C GLY A 7 13.65 3.55 15.89
N GLY A 8 14.60 4.22 15.24
CA GLY A 8 14.99 3.95 13.86
C GLY A 8 15.50 2.51 13.67
N LEU A 9 16.40 2.04 14.53
CA LEU A 9 16.91 0.67 14.48
C LEU A 9 15.80 -0.38 14.65
N ARG A 10 14.88 -0.15 15.58
CA ARG A 10 13.71 -1.03 15.76
C ARG A 10 12.79 -1.06 14.54
N MET A 11 12.66 0.05 13.83
CA MET A 11 11.85 0.11 12.61
C MET A 11 12.54 -0.54 11.40
N LEU A 12 13.87 -0.42 11.28
CA LEU A 12 14.63 -0.98 10.16
C LEU A 12 14.53 -2.51 10.05
N VAL A 13 14.36 -3.20 11.18
CA VAL A 13 14.24 -4.67 11.23
C VAL A 13 12.79 -5.16 11.14
N ARG A 14 11.83 -4.27 10.84
CA ARG A 14 10.40 -4.60 10.72
C ARG A 14 9.93 -4.42 9.29
N PRO A 15 8.94 -5.21 8.83
CA PRO A 15 8.34 -4.99 7.53
C PRO A 15 7.69 -3.60 7.50
N MET A 16 7.99 -2.84 6.46
CA MET A 16 7.40 -1.52 6.26
C MET A 16 6.01 -1.67 5.64
N LEU A 17 5.00 -1.32 6.43
CA LEU A 17 3.60 -1.29 6.02
C LEU A 17 3.35 -0.08 5.12
N ASN A 18 2.52 -0.25 4.09
CA ASN A 18 2.11 0.84 3.23
C ASN A 18 0.87 1.54 3.78
N ALA A 19 0.88 2.88 3.81
CA ALA A 19 -0.22 3.68 4.36
C ALA A 19 -1.36 3.96 3.37
N GLY A 20 -1.35 3.37 2.16
CA GLY A 20 -2.36 3.64 1.14
C GLY A 20 -3.68 2.90 1.33
N VAL A 21 -3.70 1.81 2.09
CA VAL A 21 -4.92 1.06 2.43
C VAL A 21 -4.84 0.67 3.90
N TYR A 22 -5.82 1.12 4.67
CA TYR A 22 -5.99 0.78 6.08
C TYR A 22 -7.46 0.97 6.48
N ALA A 23 -7.84 0.36 7.59
CA ALA A 23 -9.10 0.62 8.26
C ALA A 23 -8.80 0.89 9.74
N ILE A 24 -9.33 1.98 10.28
CA ILE A 24 -9.16 2.35 11.69
C ILE A 24 -10.56 2.60 12.25
N ALA A 25 -10.95 1.83 13.26
CA ALA A 25 -12.21 2.05 13.96
C ALA A 25 -12.18 3.39 14.72
N ARG A 26 -13.32 4.06 14.85
CA ARG A 26 -13.42 5.40 15.48
C ARG A 26 -12.84 5.44 16.91
N GLY A 27 -13.02 4.37 17.68
CA GLY A 27 -12.52 4.25 19.05
C GLY A 27 -11.12 3.66 19.18
N ALA A 28 -10.48 3.27 18.06
CA ALA A 28 -9.16 2.65 18.11
C ALA A 28 -8.07 3.68 18.42
N PRO A 29 -7.04 3.31 19.21
CA PRO A 29 -5.98 4.24 19.61
C PRO A 29 -5.09 4.66 18.42
N HIS A 30 -5.10 3.92 17.32
CA HIS A 30 -4.19 4.07 16.17
C HIS A 30 -4.17 5.48 15.60
N ALA A 31 -5.33 6.11 15.43
CA ALA A 31 -5.42 7.45 14.84
C ALA A 31 -4.64 8.48 15.69
N GLU A 32 -4.82 8.44 17.02
CA GLU A 32 -4.15 9.36 17.93
C GLU A 32 -2.65 9.06 18.05
N LEU A 33 -2.28 7.77 18.15
CA LEU A 33 -0.88 7.35 18.14
C LEU A 33 -0.16 7.82 16.88
N TRP A 34 -0.79 7.62 15.72
CA TRP A 34 -0.26 8.03 14.43
C TRP A 34 -0.10 9.55 14.35
N ARG A 35 -1.14 10.32 14.69
CA ARG A 35 -1.10 11.79 14.73
C ARG A 35 0.04 12.31 15.60
N ARG A 36 0.20 11.75 16.81
CA ARG A 36 1.28 12.12 17.74
C ARG A 36 2.67 11.82 17.16
N ARG A 37 2.86 10.63 16.56
CA ARG A 37 4.13 10.23 15.93
C ARG A 37 4.46 11.12 14.73
N PHE A 38 3.46 11.45 13.92
CA PHE A 38 3.58 12.34 12.77
C PHE A 38 4.02 13.75 13.18
N ALA A 39 3.30 14.36 14.13
CA ALA A 39 3.63 15.69 14.65
C ALA A 39 5.05 15.75 15.23
N ARG A 40 5.47 14.72 15.99
CA ARG A 40 6.83 14.63 16.53
C ARG A 40 7.89 14.50 15.44
N ALA A 41 7.62 13.73 14.39
CA ALA A 41 8.55 13.54 13.29
C ALA A 41 8.72 14.85 12.50
N ILE A 42 7.62 15.55 12.18
CA ILE A 42 7.64 16.87 11.54
C ILE A 42 8.40 17.87 12.41
N GLY A 43 8.07 17.98 13.70
CA GLY A 43 8.73 18.93 14.61
C GLY A 43 10.25 18.73 14.71
N ARG A 44 10.75 17.51 14.44
CA ARG A 44 12.17 17.19 14.43
C ARG A 44 12.87 17.41 13.10
N THR A 45 12.17 17.25 11.98
CA THR A 45 12.81 17.26 10.66
C THR A 45 12.42 18.45 9.80
N GLY A 46 11.38 19.21 10.18
CA GLY A 46 10.83 20.31 9.39
C GLY A 46 10.25 19.87 8.05
N ARG A 47 9.90 18.58 7.90
CA ARG A 47 9.43 17.99 6.63
C ARG A 47 8.16 17.20 6.89
N VAL A 48 7.20 17.28 5.98
CA VAL A 48 5.94 16.51 6.05
C VAL A 48 6.13 15.13 5.45
N VAL A 49 6.69 15.08 4.24
CA VAL A 49 6.99 13.84 3.53
C VAL A 49 8.38 13.34 3.94
N PRO A 50 8.59 12.03 4.14
CA PRO A 50 7.65 10.90 3.97
C PRO A 50 6.98 10.43 5.28
N HIS A 51 6.73 11.34 6.23
CA HIS A 51 6.40 10.91 7.60
C HIS A 51 5.01 10.34 7.76
N ASP A 52 4.09 10.48 6.82
CA ASP A 52 2.77 9.85 6.88
C ASP A 52 2.92 8.32 7.05
N GLN A 53 3.62 7.65 6.13
CA GLN A 53 3.86 6.21 6.20
C GLN A 53 4.82 5.82 7.33
N PHE A 54 5.90 6.58 7.55
CA PHE A 54 6.86 6.22 8.60
C PHE A 54 6.27 6.38 10.00
N SER A 55 5.43 7.38 10.23
CA SER A 55 4.81 7.58 11.55
C SER A 55 3.71 6.56 11.82
N LEU A 56 3.00 6.08 10.80
CA LEU A 56 2.09 4.94 10.93
C LEU A 56 2.84 3.69 11.37
N ASN A 57 3.96 3.38 10.69
CA ASN A 57 4.83 2.27 11.05
C ASN A 57 5.41 2.43 12.46
N ALA A 58 5.79 3.65 12.85
CA ALA A 58 6.25 3.93 14.21
C ALA A 58 5.15 3.70 15.24
N ALA A 59 3.92 4.12 14.96
CA ALA A 59 2.77 3.86 15.84
C ALA A 59 2.54 2.35 16.01
N ILE A 60 2.50 1.58 14.93
CA ILE A 60 2.27 0.14 14.99
C ILE A 60 3.43 -0.60 15.67
N TRP A 61 4.67 -0.38 15.23
CA TRP A 61 5.81 -1.19 15.71
C TRP A 61 6.39 -0.75 17.05
N LEU A 62 6.31 0.55 17.38
CA LEU A 62 6.89 1.08 18.62
C LEU A 62 5.86 1.27 19.73
N ASP A 63 4.62 1.69 19.41
CA ASP A 63 3.55 1.82 20.41
C ASP A 63 2.72 0.54 20.56
N ARG A 64 2.76 -0.38 19.57
CA ARG A 64 2.18 -1.74 19.61
C ARG A 64 0.70 -1.82 20.04
N PRO A 65 -0.21 -0.98 19.47
CA PRO A 65 -1.64 -1.25 19.61
C PRO A 65 -1.98 -2.59 18.92
N GLU A 66 -3.02 -3.28 19.38
CA GLU A 66 -3.54 -4.47 18.70
C GLU A 66 -3.87 -4.15 17.24
N THR A 67 -3.24 -4.86 16.31
CA THR A 67 -3.26 -4.52 14.88
C THR A 67 -3.16 -5.78 14.04
N ASP A 68 -4.17 -6.01 13.19
CA ASP A 68 -4.10 -7.01 12.14
C ASP A 68 -3.39 -6.46 10.89
N ILE A 69 -2.48 -7.26 10.34
CA ILE A 69 -1.75 -6.91 9.13
C ILE A 69 -2.45 -7.52 7.93
N LEU A 70 -2.93 -6.65 7.02
CA LEU A 70 -3.53 -7.09 5.77
C LEU A 70 -2.51 -7.79 4.88
N ASP A 71 -2.96 -8.88 4.26
CA ASP A 71 -2.20 -9.54 3.21
C ASP A 71 -2.00 -8.60 1.99
N PRO A 72 -0.84 -8.63 1.30
CA PRO A 72 -0.56 -7.81 0.12
C PRO A 72 -1.61 -7.83 -1.00
N HIS A 73 -2.43 -8.88 -1.11
CA HIS A 73 -3.55 -8.97 -2.04
C HIS A 73 -4.57 -7.82 -1.88
N HIS A 74 -4.64 -7.21 -0.69
CA HIS A 74 -5.54 -6.09 -0.37
C HIS A 74 -4.91 -4.72 -0.61
N ASN A 75 -3.64 -4.64 -1.00
CA ASN A 75 -2.95 -3.39 -1.32
C ASN A 75 -1.76 -3.68 -2.26
N TRP A 76 -2.06 -4.07 -3.51
CA TRP A 76 -1.04 -4.53 -4.44
C TRP A 76 -0.28 -3.37 -5.07
N ILE A 77 0.97 -3.17 -4.66
CA ILE A 77 1.80 -2.04 -5.13
C ILE A 77 2.44 -2.39 -6.48
N CYS A 78 1.92 -1.81 -7.56
CA CYS A 78 2.35 -2.14 -8.93
C CYS A 78 3.81 -1.83 -9.24
N ASN A 79 4.42 -0.85 -8.56
CA ASN A 79 5.85 -0.56 -8.73
C ASN A 79 6.77 -1.63 -8.12
N ARG A 80 6.24 -2.51 -7.26
CA ARG A 80 6.99 -3.63 -6.69
C ARG A 80 6.88 -4.87 -7.58
N SER A 81 5.69 -5.08 -8.15
CA SER A 81 5.44 -6.17 -9.08
C SER A 81 4.19 -5.85 -9.89
N LEU A 82 4.28 -5.97 -11.22
CA LEU A 82 3.10 -5.84 -12.07
C LEU A 82 2.14 -7.01 -11.80
N PRO A 83 0.82 -6.75 -11.69
CA PRO A 83 -0.15 -7.82 -11.58
C PRO A 83 -0.23 -8.63 -12.89
N ARG A 84 -0.87 -9.80 -12.83
CA ARG A 84 -1.30 -10.50 -14.04
C ARG A 84 -2.75 -10.19 -14.36
N TRP A 85 -3.08 -10.21 -15.65
CA TRP A 85 -4.47 -10.19 -16.09
C TRP A 85 -5.02 -11.62 -16.18
N ASN A 86 -6.07 -11.92 -15.42
CA ASN A 86 -6.80 -13.18 -15.53
C ASN A 86 -7.93 -13.03 -16.55
N GLU A 87 -7.77 -13.67 -17.71
CA GLU A 87 -8.74 -13.59 -18.80
C GLU A 87 -10.06 -14.26 -18.49
N LYS A 88 -10.07 -15.30 -17.65
CA LYS A 88 -11.32 -15.99 -17.30
C LYS A 88 -12.16 -15.14 -16.35
N LEU A 89 -11.53 -14.52 -15.36
CA LEU A 89 -12.21 -13.71 -14.34
C LEU A 89 -12.36 -12.24 -14.76
N GLN A 90 -11.66 -11.79 -15.79
CA GLN A 90 -11.55 -10.38 -16.16
C GLN A 90 -11.10 -9.51 -14.98
N MET A 91 -10.12 -9.99 -14.22
CA MET A 91 -9.59 -9.32 -13.02
C MET A 91 -8.08 -9.33 -13.00
N PHE A 92 -7.49 -8.34 -12.32
CA PHE A 92 -6.09 -8.40 -11.94
C PHE A 92 -5.89 -9.44 -10.83
N CYS A 93 -4.80 -10.18 -10.90
CA CYS A 93 -4.45 -11.24 -9.97
C CYS A 93 -2.95 -11.21 -9.64
N VAL A 94 -2.56 -11.95 -8.60
CA VAL A 94 -1.14 -12.13 -8.31
C VAL A 94 -0.41 -12.87 -9.42
N PRO A 95 0.88 -12.61 -9.62
CA PRO A 95 1.64 -13.18 -10.72
C PRO A 95 2.06 -14.65 -10.54
N THR A 96 1.50 -15.35 -9.54
CA THR A 96 1.80 -16.74 -9.18
C THR A 96 0.53 -17.57 -9.10
N ALA A 97 0.62 -18.85 -9.47
CA ALA A 97 -0.48 -19.80 -9.31
C ALA A 97 -0.90 -19.89 -7.82
N PRO A 98 -2.20 -20.03 -7.51
CA PRO A 98 -3.34 -20.24 -8.41
C PRO A 98 -3.95 -18.95 -8.98
N TYR A 99 -3.19 -17.85 -9.07
CA TYR A 99 -3.61 -16.57 -9.65
C TYR A 99 -4.80 -15.95 -8.90
N ARG A 100 -4.67 -15.86 -7.57
CA ARG A 100 -5.69 -15.25 -6.70
C ARG A 100 -5.99 -13.80 -7.16
N PRO A 101 -7.27 -13.43 -7.36
CA PRO A 101 -7.66 -12.06 -7.68
C PRO A 101 -7.18 -11.05 -6.62
N LEU A 102 -6.80 -9.88 -7.08
CA LEU A 102 -6.42 -8.76 -6.21
C LEU A 102 -7.67 -8.01 -5.76
N GLY A 103 -7.69 -7.58 -4.50
CA GLY A 103 -8.74 -6.71 -3.98
C GLY A 103 -8.53 -5.26 -4.41
N ILE A 104 -7.31 -4.74 -4.23
CA ILE A 104 -6.95 -3.36 -4.57
C ILE A 104 -5.64 -3.34 -5.35
N VAL A 105 -5.65 -2.65 -6.48
CA VAL A 105 -4.47 -2.34 -7.28
C VAL A 105 -4.01 -0.91 -6.93
N HIS A 106 -2.85 -0.80 -6.29
CA HIS A 106 -2.31 0.46 -5.82
C HIS A 106 -1.17 0.96 -6.73
N LEU A 107 -1.47 2.03 -7.47
CA LEU A 107 -0.54 2.76 -8.33
C LEU A 107 0.32 3.77 -7.55
N ALA A 108 0.99 3.31 -6.50
CA ALA A 108 1.95 4.14 -5.76
C ALA A 108 3.10 4.56 -6.69
N GLY A 109 3.72 5.73 -6.49
CA GLY A 109 4.89 6.17 -7.27
C GLY A 109 4.59 6.54 -8.73
N HIS A 110 5.34 6.02 -9.71
CA HIS A 110 5.35 6.57 -11.09
C HIS A 110 4.38 5.89 -12.07
N LEU A 111 3.84 4.70 -11.78
CA LEU A 111 2.92 3.97 -12.68
C LEU A 111 1.48 4.51 -12.63
N LYS A 112 1.31 5.83 -12.76
CA LYS A 112 0.00 6.51 -12.61
C LYS A 112 -0.73 6.73 -13.93
N THR A 113 -0.01 6.74 -15.04
CA THR A 113 -0.54 7.12 -16.35
C THR A 113 -0.05 6.18 -17.44
N GLY A 114 -0.84 6.10 -18.51
CA GLY A 114 -0.51 5.31 -19.69
C GLY A 114 -0.72 3.81 -19.50
N PRO A 115 -0.69 3.07 -20.61
CA PRO A 115 -0.80 1.63 -20.57
C PRO A 115 0.54 0.98 -20.22
N VAL A 116 0.46 -0.12 -19.47
CA VAL A 116 1.59 -1.00 -19.14
C VAL A 116 1.41 -2.35 -19.85
N GLU A 117 2.52 -3.01 -20.17
CA GLU A 117 2.49 -4.37 -20.70
C GLU A 117 2.41 -5.37 -19.55
N LEU A 118 1.32 -6.13 -19.48
CA LEU A 118 1.08 -7.15 -18.46
C LEU A 118 1.17 -8.54 -19.06
N ARG A 119 1.61 -9.50 -18.26
CA ARG A 119 1.43 -10.92 -18.58
C ARG A 119 0.03 -11.37 -18.19
N THR A 120 -0.54 -12.27 -18.97
CA THR A 120 -1.82 -12.89 -18.66
C THR A 120 -1.63 -14.23 -17.94
N THR A 121 -2.73 -14.84 -17.47
CA THR A 121 -2.66 -16.16 -16.82
C THR A 121 -2.36 -17.29 -17.81
N THR A 122 -2.66 -17.10 -19.10
CA THR A 122 -2.33 -18.03 -20.19
C THR A 122 -0.93 -17.81 -20.79
N GLY A 123 -0.18 -16.83 -20.28
CA GLY A 123 1.19 -16.54 -20.72
C GLY A 123 1.31 -15.51 -21.85
N GLN A 124 0.19 -14.96 -22.33
CA GLN A 124 0.18 -13.89 -23.33
C GLN A 124 0.62 -12.55 -22.73
N ARG A 125 0.90 -11.57 -23.59
CA ARG A 125 1.14 -10.17 -23.18
C ARG A 125 -0.02 -9.29 -23.62
N ARG A 126 -0.46 -8.39 -22.74
CA ARG A 126 -1.55 -7.44 -23.01
C ARG A 126 -1.17 -6.05 -22.53
N ARG A 127 -1.35 -5.07 -23.40
CA ARG A 127 -1.15 -3.65 -23.06
C ARG A 127 -2.44 -3.11 -22.44
N MET A 128 -2.38 -2.69 -21.18
CA MET A 128 -3.56 -2.29 -20.40
C MET A 128 -3.28 -1.06 -19.56
N ILE A 129 -4.28 -0.19 -19.39
CA ILE A 129 -4.25 0.88 -18.39
C ILE A 129 -4.65 0.26 -17.04
N LEU A 130 -3.81 0.40 -16.01
CA LEU A 130 -4.12 -0.11 -14.68
C LEU A 130 -5.06 0.81 -13.88
N ARG A 131 -5.10 2.08 -14.27
CA ARG A 131 -6.01 3.05 -13.67
C ARG A 131 -7.42 2.74 -14.11
N MET A 132 -8.34 2.67 -13.15
CA MET A 132 -9.76 2.54 -13.42
C MET A 132 -10.25 3.73 -14.28
N ASN A 133 -11.06 3.46 -15.30
CA ASN A 133 -11.75 4.51 -16.04
C ASN A 133 -12.97 4.96 -15.20
N PRO A 134 -13.00 6.20 -14.68
CA PRO A 134 -14.13 6.67 -13.88
C PRO A 134 -15.46 6.71 -14.65
N GLU A 135 -15.44 6.85 -15.97
CA GLU A 135 -16.66 6.85 -16.80
C GLU A 135 -17.35 5.47 -16.85
N ALA A 136 -16.60 4.39 -16.64
CA ALA A 136 -17.14 3.03 -16.61
C ALA A 136 -17.97 2.73 -15.34
N LEU A 137 -17.89 3.58 -14.31
CA LEU A 137 -18.68 3.46 -13.08
C LEU A 137 -20.03 4.18 -13.15
N LEU A 138 -20.24 5.04 -14.15
CA LEU A 138 -21.49 5.79 -14.34
C LEU A 138 -22.50 5.03 -15.21
N THR A 139 -22.13 3.86 -15.73
CA THR A 139 -22.94 3.03 -16.63
C THR A 139 -23.50 1.76 -15.97
N THR A 140 -23.42 1.67 -14.64
CA THR A 140 -23.95 0.58 -13.80
C THR A 140 -24.91 1.12 -12.78
#